data_AF-K1XB25-F1
#
_entry.id   AF-K1XB25-F1
#
_cell.length_a   1.000
_cell.length_b   1.000
_cell.length_c   1.000
_cell.angle_alpha   90.00
_cell.angle_beta   90.00
_cell.angle_gamma   90.00
#
_symmetry.space_group_name_H-M   'P 1'
#
loop_
_entity.id
_entity.type
_entity.pdbx_description
1 polymer ?
#
loop_
_entity_poly.entity_id
_entity_poly.type
_entity_poly.pdbx_seq_one_letter_code
_entity_poly.pdbx_strand_id
1 'polypeptide(L)'
;MKSFISLALVAGTNAIVTRWAPCCFHLSASGAITGTVGQLDDGQNRVNGGLSSAEFCIADGAIKDTNGRGCIITPQVTQYQCDDGVPPASGFSIGSDGTLAYNGGTTFWECQTGQNGGVNIYINPGGTNCGKITLKADACYSPPSTPPPTPPPPGCPTNIDSPWGTWEFPHLLLPIDASNPSQASGTSYFGEVSPSGGISSIYNFDIPAADAGKTCSLIFLFPRQDQLTTSSFTLSGNGAVSFAQLTGIATTSTSYATAPGVQTGYGTTVLAPGNSYHIADFPCPAGTTVSYRMEAVGDTHLRYFQDWNPSPIGLYITKC
;
A
#
# COMPACT_ATOMS: atom_id res chain seq x y z
N MET A 1 30.95 -76.73 -19.16
CA MET A 1 31.80 -75.78 -18.41
C MET A 1 30.98 -74.52 -18.14
N LYS A 2 30.74 -74.24 -16.84
CA LYS A 2 30.75 -72.92 -16.17
C LYS A 2 30.06 -71.74 -16.91
N SER A 3 28.86 -71.30 -16.48
CA SER A 3 28.62 -70.15 -15.56
C SER A 3 28.72 -68.80 -16.31
N PHE A 4 27.84 -67.78 -16.21
CA PHE A 4 27.13 -67.21 -15.06
C PHE A 4 25.84 -66.47 -15.49
N ILE A 5 24.92 -66.37 -14.54
CA ILE A 5 23.74 -65.50 -14.48
C ILE A 5 24.16 -64.02 -14.45
N SER A 6 23.39 -63.13 -15.09
CA SER A 6 23.19 -61.76 -14.60
C SER A 6 21.85 -61.21 -15.10
N LEU A 7 20.88 -61.24 -14.21
CA LEU A 7 19.62 -60.51 -14.30
C LEU A 7 19.88 -59.10 -13.72
N ALA A 8 19.77 -58.05 -14.52
CA ALA A 8 19.84 -56.67 -14.02
C ALA A 8 18.47 -56.01 -14.22
N LEU A 9 17.65 -56.01 -13.17
CA LEU A 9 16.52 -55.10 -13.01
C LEU A 9 17.10 -53.77 -12.52
N VAL A 10 17.06 -52.73 -13.36
CA VAL A 10 17.31 -51.35 -12.91
C VAL A 10 15.96 -50.66 -12.86
N ALA A 11 15.45 -50.44 -11.65
CA ALA A 11 14.25 -49.68 -11.37
C ALA A 11 14.59 -48.47 -10.50
N GLY A 12 14.08 -47.30 -10.90
CA GLY A 12 13.96 -46.07 -10.10
C GLY A 12 15.27 -45.29 -9.93
N THR A 13 15.31 -43.96 -9.98
CA THR A 13 14.25 -42.96 -9.78
C THR A 13 14.55 -41.70 -10.60
N ASN A 14 13.50 -41.09 -11.13
CA ASN A 14 13.55 -39.74 -11.70
C ASN A 14 13.99 -38.75 -10.61
N ALA A 15 15.19 -38.19 -10.70
CA ALA A 15 15.50 -36.95 -10.00
C ALA A 15 14.96 -35.79 -10.84
N ILE A 16 13.67 -35.52 -10.72
CA ILE A 16 13.11 -34.24 -11.13
C ILE A 16 13.65 -33.23 -10.12
N VAL A 17 14.76 -32.59 -10.47
CA VAL A 17 15.22 -31.38 -9.79
C VAL A 17 14.35 -30.25 -10.33
N THR A 18 13.15 -30.09 -9.78
CA THR A 18 12.42 -28.82 -9.89
C THR A 18 13.12 -27.83 -8.96
N ARG A 19 14.25 -27.29 -9.42
CA ARG A 19 14.84 -26.07 -8.85
C ARG A 19 13.88 -24.93 -9.16
N TRP A 20 12.90 -24.71 -8.30
CA TRP A 20 12.34 -23.37 -8.21
C TRP A 20 13.37 -22.49 -7.51
N ALA A 21 13.65 -21.35 -8.13
CA ALA A 21 14.52 -20.34 -7.54
C ALA A 21 13.92 -19.91 -6.20
N PRO A 22 14.75 -19.75 -5.15
CA PRO A 22 14.25 -19.25 -3.88
C PRO A 22 13.62 -17.87 -4.10
N CYS A 23 12.47 -17.62 -3.48
CA CYS A 23 11.83 -16.32 -3.53
C CYS A 23 12.27 -15.51 -2.32
N CYS A 24 12.76 -14.28 -2.52
CA CYS A 24 13.27 -13.43 -1.45
C CYS A 24 12.29 -12.31 -1.08
N PHE A 25 12.24 -11.97 0.20
CA PHE A 25 11.30 -11.04 0.84
C PHE A 25 11.91 -10.46 2.12
N HIS A 26 11.37 -9.33 2.57
CA HIS A 26 11.56 -8.78 3.90
C HIS A 26 10.34 -9.04 4.77
N LEU A 27 10.52 -9.00 6.08
CA LEU A 27 9.43 -9.17 7.05
C LEU A 27 9.16 -7.87 7.80
N SER A 28 7.88 -7.59 8.02
CA SER A 28 7.39 -6.55 8.92
C SER A 28 6.48 -7.16 9.99
N ALA A 29 6.54 -6.62 11.21
CA ALA A 29 5.68 -7.01 12.31
C ALA A 29 4.57 -5.96 12.52
N SER A 30 3.40 -6.44 12.94
CA SER A 30 2.27 -5.63 13.38
C SER A 30 1.57 -6.30 14.57
N GLY A 31 0.90 -5.53 15.43
CA GLY A 31 0.23 -6.03 16.63
C GLY A 31 0.74 -5.33 17.89
N ALA A 32 1.25 -6.09 18.86
CA ALA A 32 1.82 -5.55 20.10
C ALA A 32 3.03 -4.63 19.86
N ILE A 33 3.74 -4.81 18.75
CA ILE A 33 4.76 -3.91 18.24
C ILE A 33 4.65 -3.82 16.72
N THR A 34 5.09 -2.69 16.16
CA THR A 34 5.21 -2.48 14.72
C THR A 34 6.65 -2.13 14.36
N GLY A 35 7.14 -2.68 13.25
CA GLY A 35 8.49 -2.42 12.75
C GLY A 35 8.95 -3.46 11.73
N THR A 36 10.09 -3.23 11.11
CA THR A 36 10.75 -4.23 10.25
C THR A 36 11.44 -5.29 11.09
N VAL A 37 11.56 -6.49 10.54
CA VAL A 37 12.38 -7.55 11.13
C VAL A 37 13.81 -7.37 10.62
N GLY A 38 14.71 -7.10 11.55
CA GLY A 38 16.15 -7.15 11.34
C GLY A 38 16.77 -8.41 11.95
N GLN A 39 18.06 -8.59 11.72
CA GLN A 39 18.80 -9.74 12.23
C GLN A 39 20.10 -9.28 12.88
N LEU A 40 20.48 -9.92 13.99
CA LEU A 40 21.80 -9.77 14.58
C LEU A 40 22.85 -10.57 13.80
N ASP A 41 24.13 -10.24 14.00
CA ASP A 41 25.26 -10.93 13.36
C ASP A 41 25.30 -12.43 13.70
N ASP A 42 24.76 -12.83 14.85
CA ASP A 42 24.66 -14.24 15.27
C ASP A 42 23.45 -14.98 14.67
N GLY A 43 22.54 -14.29 13.99
CA GLY A 43 21.40 -14.90 13.30
C GLY A 43 20.05 -14.71 13.98
N GLN A 44 20.02 -14.09 15.16
CA GLN A 44 18.76 -13.82 15.87
C GLN A 44 17.91 -12.78 15.14
N ASN A 45 16.66 -13.14 14.84
CA ASN A 45 15.68 -12.23 14.26
C ASN A 45 15.02 -11.36 15.34
N ARG A 46 14.95 -10.05 15.10
CA ARG A 46 14.34 -9.08 16.02
C ARG A 46 13.46 -8.09 15.28
N VAL A 47 12.45 -7.57 15.98
CA VAL A 47 11.75 -6.34 15.55
C VAL A 47 12.39 -5.15 16.25
N ASN A 48 12.62 -4.06 15.50
CA ASN A 48 13.28 -2.84 15.99
C ASN A 48 14.72 -3.11 16.52
N GLY A 49 15.16 -2.39 17.55
CA GLY A 49 16.52 -2.53 18.09
C GLY A 49 17.62 -1.80 17.32
N GLY A 50 17.24 -0.91 16.38
CA GLY A 50 18.19 -0.19 15.51
C GLY A 50 18.78 -1.03 14.39
N LEU A 51 18.21 -2.20 14.11
CA LEU A 51 18.67 -3.10 13.05
C LEU A 51 18.08 -2.69 11.70
N SER A 52 18.88 -2.81 10.64
CA SER A 52 18.38 -2.73 9.27
C SER A 52 17.44 -3.90 8.97
N SER A 53 16.48 -3.68 8.07
CA SER A 53 15.61 -4.74 7.57
C SER A 53 16.45 -5.88 6.99
N ALA A 54 16.17 -7.12 7.41
CA ALA A 54 16.84 -8.31 6.91
C ALA A 54 16.06 -8.89 5.72
N GLU A 55 16.79 -9.39 4.73
CA GLU A 55 16.22 -10.13 3.60
C GLU A 55 16.29 -11.64 3.87
N PHE A 56 15.20 -12.32 3.55
CA PHE A 56 15.01 -13.76 3.71
C PHE A 56 14.62 -14.36 2.38
N CYS A 57 14.95 -15.62 2.13
CA CYS A 57 14.49 -16.34 0.96
C CYS A 57 13.84 -17.67 1.34
N ILE A 58 12.65 -17.93 0.82
CA ILE A 58 11.87 -19.15 1.04
C ILE A 58 11.93 -20.06 -0.19
N ALA A 59 12.14 -21.34 0.06
CA ALA A 59 12.02 -22.42 -0.93
C ALA A 59 11.52 -23.68 -0.22
N ASP A 60 10.56 -24.39 -0.80
CA ASP A 60 10.04 -25.66 -0.29
C ASP A 60 9.62 -25.62 1.20
N GLY A 61 9.04 -24.50 1.63
CA GLY A 61 8.56 -24.29 3.00
C GLY A 61 9.66 -24.13 4.06
N ALA A 62 10.88 -23.82 3.62
CA ALA A 62 12.06 -23.56 4.43
C ALA A 62 12.62 -22.17 4.11
N ILE A 63 13.05 -21.43 5.13
CA ILE A 63 13.58 -20.06 4.99
C ILE A 63 15.07 -20.05 5.28
N LYS A 64 15.83 -19.30 4.47
CA LYS A 64 17.22 -18.91 4.75
C LYS A 64 17.36 -17.41 4.76
N ASP A 65 18.36 -16.89 5.44
CA ASP A 65 18.80 -15.50 5.26
C ASP A 65 19.81 -15.36 4.10
N THR A 66 20.21 -14.13 3.81
CA THR A 66 21.19 -13.81 2.76
C THR A 66 22.61 -14.30 3.04
N ASN A 67 22.93 -14.61 4.30
CA ASN A 67 24.18 -15.26 4.68
C ASN A 67 24.12 -16.79 4.50
N GLY A 68 22.98 -17.32 4.07
CA GLY A 68 22.76 -18.74 3.82
C GLY A 68 22.42 -19.56 5.07
N ARG A 69 22.23 -18.91 6.23
CA ARG A 69 21.88 -19.56 7.49
C ARG A 69 20.45 -20.06 7.44
N GLY A 70 20.22 -21.27 7.93
CA GLY A 70 18.89 -21.87 7.95
C GLY A 70 18.05 -21.29 9.07
N CYS A 71 16.88 -20.76 8.75
CA CYS A 71 15.95 -20.28 9.74
C CYS A 71 15.21 -21.46 10.41
N ILE A 72 15.14 -21.42 11.73
CA ILE A 72 14.58 -22.45 12.59
C ILE A 72 13.63 -21.86 13.63
N ILE A 73 12.83 -22.74 14.21
CA ILE A 73 12.21 -22.51 15.52
C ILE A 73 13.02 -23.27 16.56
N THR A 74 13.63 -22.56 17.50
CA THR A 74 14.51 -23.21 18.49
C THR A 74 13.74 -24.22 19.35
N PRO A 75 14.28 -25.44 19.60
CA PRO A 75 13.53 -26.48 20.30
C PRO A 75 13.09 -26.14 21.73
N GLN A 76 13.84 -25.29 22.44
CA GLN A 76 13.62 -25.02 23.87
C GLN A 76 12.73 -23.82 24.14
N VAL A 77 12.97 -22.71 23.43
CA VAL A 77 12.27 -21.44 23.68
C VAL A 77 11.35 -21.05 22.54
N THR A 78 11.33 -21.83 21.46
CA THR A 78 10.47 -21.61 20.29
C THR A 78 10.73 -20.28 19.57
N GLN A 79 11.96 -19.78 19.67
CA GLN A 79 12.41 -18.55 19.03
C GLN A 79 12.59 -18.77 17.53
N TYR A 80 12.14 -17.80 16.73
CA TYR A 80 12.43 -17.73 15.31
C TYR A 80 13.77 -17.03 15.08
N GLN A 81 14.76 -17.75 14.56
CA GLN A 81 16.11 -17.25 14.28
C GLN A 81 16.74 -18.03 13.12
N CYS A 82 17.85 -17.56 12.55
CA CYS A 82 18.57 -18.25 11.49
C CYS A 82 20.01 -18.54 11.88
N ASP A 83 20.32 -19.79 12.18
CA ASP A 83 21.57 -20.18 12.82
C ASP A 83 22.60 -20.67 11.80
N ASP A 84 23.86 -20.34 12.04
CA ASP A 84 24.97 -20.76 11.17
C ASP A 84 25.18 -22.28 11.20
N GLY A 85 25.41 -22.86 10.02
CA GLY A 85 25.56 -24.30 9.84
C GLY A 85 24.30 -25.13 10.11
N VAL A 86 23.14 -24.52 10.43
CA VAL A 86 21.90 -25.24 10.70
C VAL A 86 21.06 -25.37 9.41
N PRO A 87 20.59 -26.58 9.05
CA PRO A 87 19.64 -26.73 7.95
C PRO A 87 18.33 -25.96 8.23
N PRO A 88 17.75 -25.27 7.24
CA PRO A 88 16.52 -24.52 7.46
C PRO A 88 15.38 -25.47 7.83
N ALA A 89 14.61 -25.11 8.85
CA ALA A 89 13.47 -25.91 9.26
C ALA A 89 12.36 -25.81 8.21
N SER A 90 11.72 -26.95 7.93
CA SER A 90 10.48 -26.98 7.14
C SER A 90 9.29 -26.52 7.98
N GLY A 91 8.21 -26.11 7.32
CA GLY A 91 6.95 -25.76 7.96
C GLY A 91 6.63 -24.27 7.88
N PHE A 92 7.53 -23.46 7.33
CA PHE A 92 7.22 -22.09 6.98
C PHE A 92 6.36 -22.04 5.73
N SER A 93 5.46 -21.07 5.70
CA SER A 93 4.68 -20.74 4.51
C SER A 93 4.35 -19.26 4.53
N ILE A 94 4.19 -18.67 3.36
CA ILE A 94 3.67 -17.31 3.23
C ILE A 94 2.26 -17.46 2.66
N GLY A 95 1.29 -17.04 3.45
CA GLY A 95 -0.10 -16.97 3.06
C GLY A 95 -0.28 -16.06 1.85
N SER A 96 -1.37 -16.25 1.13
CA SER A 96 -1.63 -15.48 -0.08
C SER A 96 -1.75 -13.96 0.17
N ASP A 97 -2.03 -13.55 1.40
CA ASP A 97 -2.05 -12.15 1.81
C ASP A 97 -0.67 -11.63 2.29
N GLY A 98 0.39 -12.42 2.12
CA GLY A 98 1.73 -12.14 2.63
C GLY A 98 1.95 -12.53 4.08
N THR A 99 0.97 -13.11 4.79
CA THR A 99 1.14 -13.47 6.20
C THR A 99 2.08 -14.66 6.36
N LEU A 100 3.18 -14.50 7.08
CA LEU A 100 4.06 -15.61 7.42
C LEU A 100 3.34 -16.56 8.40
N ALA A 101 3.47 -17.87 8.17
CA ALA A 101 2.98 -18.89 9.06
C ALA A 101 4.04 -19.97 9.31
N TYR A 102 4.01 -20.56 10.50
CA TYR A 102 4.80 -21.75 10.83
C TYR A 102 3.86 -22.88 11.27
N ASN A 103 3.93 -24.03 10.59
CA ASN A 103 3.02 -25.18 10.78
C ASN A 103 1.53 -24.79 10.77
N GLY A 104 1.16 -23.83 9.91
CA GLY A 104 -0.20 -23.30 9.79
C GLY A 104 -0.59 -22.24 10.84
N GLY A 105 0.24 -21.98 11.85
CA GLY A 105 0.04 -20.90 12.82
C GLY A 105 0.56 -19.58 12.29
N THR A 106 -0.28 -18.53 12.30
CA THR A 106 0.07 -17.16 11.85
C THR A 106 0.36 -16.20 13.00
N THR A 107 0.10 -16.63 14.25
CA THR A 107 0.40 -15.83 15.43
C THR A 107 1.83 -16.07 15.88
N PHE A 108 2.58 -14.99 15.96
CA PHE A 108 3.89 -14.95 16.58
C PHE A 108 3.81 -14.14 17.87
N TRP A 109 4.87 -14.20 18.66
CA TRP A 109 5.01 -13.45 19.90
C TRP A 109 6.29 -12.64 19.84
N GLU A 110 6.21 -11.37 20.19
CA GLU A 110 7.37 -10.56 20.49
C GLU A 110 7.60 -10.62 22.00
N CYS A 111 8.84 -10.78 22.45
CA CYS A 111 9.18 -10.64 23.87
C CYS A 111 10.38 -9.71 24.04
N GLN A 112 10.32 -8.88 25.07
CA GLN A 112 11.34 -7.87 25.34
C GLN A 112 12.70 -8.51 25.62
N THR A 113 13.73 -7.96 24.99
CA THR A 113 15.13 -8.35 25.25
C THR A 113 15.75 -7.53 26.38
N GLY A 114 15.15 -6.38 26.72
CA GLY A 114 15.74 -5.37 27.60
C GLY A 114 16.88 -4.58 26.94
N GLN A 115 17.13 -4.76 25.63
CA GLN A 115 18.23 -4.14 24.90
C GLN A 115 17.71 -3.27 23.76
N ASN A 116 18.07 -1.98 23.76
CA ASN A 116 17.84 -1.03 22.66
C ASN A 116 16.41 -0.96 22.09
N GLY A 117 15.39 -1.31 22.88
CA GLY A 117 13.99 -1.38 22.43
C GLY A 117 13.71 -2.48 21.39
N GLY A 118 14.63 -3.42 21.20
CA GLY A 118 14.47 -4.58 20.31
C GLY A 118 13.78 -5.75 21.02
N VAL A 119 13.03 -6.53 20.25
CA VAL A 119 12.25 -7.67 20.75
C VAL A 119 12.57 -8.92 19.93
N ASN A 120 12.71 -10.06 20.59
CA ASN A 120 12.91 -11.35 19.93
C ASN A 120 11.55 -11.91 19.48
N ILE A 121 11.55 -12.73 18.42
CA ILE A 121 10.35 -13.29 17.80
C ILE A 121 10.22 -14.77 18.17
N TYR A 122 9.01 -15.22 18.54
CA TYR A 122 8.72 -16.59 18.96
C TYR A 122 7.41 -17.10 18.38
N ILE A 123 7.21 -18.42 18.33
CA ILE A 123 5.89 -19.02 18.01
C ILE A 123 5.03 -19.26 19.26
N ASN A 124 5.64 -19.32 20.45
CA ASN A 124 4.96 -19.29 21.75
C ASN A 124 5.67 -18.27 22.66
N PRO A 125 5.00 -17.74 23.71
CA PRO A 125 5.67 -16.84 24.65
C PRO A 125 6.92 -17.51 25.25
N GLY A 126 8.10 -16.96 24.96
CA GLY A 126 9.39 -17.55 25.34
C GLY A 126 10.30 -16.63 26.17
N GLY A 127 9.81 -15.45 26.56
CA GLY A 127 10.57 -14.42 27.27
C GLY A 127 9.73 -13.59 28.23
N THR A 128 10.17 -12.38 28.52
CA THR A 128 9.47 -11.43 29.40
C THR A 128 8.60 -10.46 28.59
N ASN A 129 7.48 -10.05 29.17
CA ASN A 129 6.56 -9.04 28.60
C ASN A 129 6.19 -9.32 27.14
N CYS A 130 5.70 -10.53 26.86
CA CYS A 130 5.41 -10.93 25.50
C CYS A 130 4.06 -10.40 24.98
N GLY A 131 4.04 -9.91 23.76
CA GLY A 131 2.86 -9.48 23.03
C GLY A 131 2.63 -10.30 21.75
N LYS A 132 1.37 -10.41 21.32
CA LYS A 132 1.05 -11.09 20.04
C LYS A 132 1.39 -10.18 18.86
N ILE A 133 2.03 -10.74 17.85
CA ILE A 133 2.33 -10.08 16.59
C ILE A 133 1.97 -10.96 15.40
N THR A 134 1.76 -10.31 14.26
CA THR A 134 1.66 -10.93 12.95
C THR A 134 2.83 -10.48 12.10
N LEU A 135 3.43 -11.41 11.36
CA LEU A 135 4.53 -11.13 10.45
C LEU A 135 4.03 -11.13 9.01
N LYS A 136 4.37 -10.09 8.25
CA LYS A 136 4.01 -9.91 6.84
C LYS A 136 5.25 -9.85 5.97
N ALA A 137 5.30 -10.70 4.96
CA ALA A 137 6.26 -10.64 3.87
C ALA A 137 5.85 -9.56 2.86
N ASP A 138 6.82 -8.84 2.30
CA ASP A 138 6.61 -7.87 1.22
C ASP A 138 6.54 -8.51 -0.17
N ALA A 139 7.03 -9.76 -0.31
CA ALA A 139 7.03 -10.56 -1.52
C ALA A 139 6.77 -12.05 -1.21
N CYS A 140 6.84 -12.91 -2.23
CA CYS A 140 6.74 -14.37 -2.09
C CYS A 140 5.39 -14.93 -1.67
N TYR A 141 4.35 -14.13 -1.88
CA TYR A 141 2.98 -14.57 -1.92
C TYR A 141 2.42 -14.31 -3.31
N SER A 142 1.65 -15.27 -3.81
CA SER A 142 0.66 -14.97 -4.83
C SER A 142 -0.63 -14.71 -4.07
N PRO A 143 -1.19 -13.48 -4.09
CA PRO A 143 -2.57 -13.30 -3.66
C PRO A 143 -3.42 -14.37 -4.33
N PRO A 144 -4.48 -14.87 -3.66
CA PRO A 144 -5.37 -15.79 -4.35
C PRO A 144 -5.68 -15.13 -5.67
N SER A 145 -5.60 -15.86 -6.77
CA SER A 145 -6.28 -15.40 -7.97
C SER A 145 -7.68 -15.08 -7.48
N THR A 146 -7.99 -13.79 -7.40
CA THR A 146 -9.36 -13.39 -7.20
C THR A 146 -10.14 -14.24 -8.20
N PRO A 147 -11.27 -14.85 -7.82
CA PRO A 147 -12.25 -15.23 -8.84
C PRO A 147 -12.27 -14.04 -9.82
N PRO A 148 -12.17 -14.24 -11.15
CA PRO A 148 -12.20 -13.11 -12.08
C PRO A 148 -13.27 -12.19 -11.54
N PRO A 149 -12.93 -10.94 -11.18
CA PRO A 149 -13.76 -10.15 -10.28
C PRO A 149 -15.16 -10.33 -10.82
N THR A 150 -16.11 -10.81 -9.99
CA THR A 150 -17.53 -10.66 -10.34
C THR A 150 -17.58 -9.25 -10.89
N PRO A 151 -17.93 -9.04 -12.18
CA PRO A 151 -17.64 -7.79 -12.86
C PRO A 151 -18.02 -6.70 -11.86
N PRO A 152 -17.08 -5.80 -11.48
CA PRO A 152 -17.49 -4.69 -10.64
C PRO A 152 -18.73 -4.15 -11.34
N PRO A 153 -19.88 -3.96 -10.64
CA PRO A 153 -21.03 -3.36 -11.29
C PRO A 153 -20.47 -2.14 -12.03
N PRO A 154 -20.54 -2.10 -13.37
CA PRO A 154 -19.51 -1.54 -14.25
C PRO A 154 -18.93 -0.29 -13.62
N GLY A 155 -17.79 -0.42 -12.94
CA GLY A 155 -17.19 0.69 -12.20
C GLY A 155 -16.76 1.72 -13.22
N CYS A 156 -16.89 3.00 -12.87
CA CYS A 156 -16.66 4.02 -13.88
C CYS A 156 -15.18 4.00 -14.28
N PRO A 157 -14.85 4.32 -15.54
CA PRO A 157 -13.47 4.31 -15.99
C PRO A 157 -12.56 5.08 -15.03
N THR A 158 -11.42 4.52 -14.68
CA THR A 158 -10.40 5.20 -13.86
C THR A 158 -9.44 6.05 -14.70
N ASN A 159 -9.76 6.22 -15.98
CA ASN A 159 -9.13 7.14 -16.93
C ASN A 159 -10.20 8.04 -17.55
N ILE A 160 -9.76 9.11 -18.19
CA ILE A 160 -10.65 10.03 -18.94
C ILE A 160 -10.34 10.03 -20.44
N ASP A 161 -9.81 8.90 -20.92
CA ASP A 161 -9.57 8.63 -22.35
C ASP A 161 -10.88 8.44 -23.13
N SER A 162 -12.00 8.33 -22.41
CA SER A 162 -13.35 8.17 -22.95
C SER A 162 -13.88 9.48 -23.56
N PRO A 163 -14.90 9.41 -24.44
CA PRO A 163 -15.47 10.59 -25.10
C PRO A 163 -15.94 11.65 -24.11
N TRP A 164 -15.87 12.92 -24.53
CA TRP A 164 -16.46 14.06 -23.79
C TRP A 164 -17.88 13.75 -23.30
N GLY A 165 -18.18 14.13 -22.06
CA GLY A 165 -19.48 13.89 -21.41
C GLY A 165 -19.55 12.65 -20.51
N THR A 166 -18.49 11.83 -20.48
CA THR A 166 -18.36 10.67 -19.57
C THR A 166 -17.60 10.97 -18.28
N TRP A 167 -17.14 12.21 -18.12
CA TRP A 167 -16.38 12.69 -16.98
C TRP A 167 -16.61 14.20 -16.76
N GLU A 168 -16.28 14.68 -15.56
CA GLU A 168 -16.32 16.09 -15.15
C GLU A 168 -14.95 16.54 -14.65
N PHE A 169 -14.61 17.78 -14.99
CA PHE A 169 -13.50 18.53 -14.40
C PHE A 169 -14.04 19.49 -13.33
N PRO A 170 -13.19 19.98 -12.41
CA PRO A 170 -13.63 20.93 -11.41
C PRO A 170 -14.02 22.26 -12.05
N HIS A 171 -15.23 22.73 -11.76
CA HIS A 171 -15.76 24.04 -12.18
C HIS A 171 -15.33 25.17 -11.23
N LEU A 172 -14.87 24.81 -10.03
CA LEU A 172 -14.12 25.69 -9.13
C LEU A 172 -12.98 24.90 -8.52
N LEU A 173 -11.79 25.50 -8.49
CA LEU A 173 -10.64 25.02 -7.75
C LEU A 173 -10.11 26.22 -6.95
N LEU A 174 -9.94 26.06 -5.65
CA LEU A 174 -9.37 27.11 -4.81
C LEU A 174 -8.50 26.54 -3.69
N PRO A 175 -7.41 27.23 -3.32
CA PRO A 175 -6.65 26.90 -2.14
C PRO A 175 -7.27 27.57 -0.92
N ILE A 176 -7.29 26.86 0.20
CA ILE A 176 -7.48 27.41 1.53
C ILE A 176 -6.18 27.27 2.32
N ASP A 177 -5.81 28.31 3.06
CA ASP A 177 -4.55 28.37 3.80
C ASP A 177 -4.82 28.48 5.31
N ALA A 178 -4.41 27.46 6.05
CA ALA A 178 -4.54 27.44 7.50
C ALA A 178 -3.67 28.51 8.19
N SER A 179 -2.57 28.94 7.56
CA SER A 179 -1.72 30.04 8.04
C SER A 179 -2.37 31.41 7.86
N ASN A 180 -3.32 31.55 6.92
CA ASN A 180 -4.05 32.80 6.65
C ASN A 180 -5.57 32.56 6.67
N PRO A 181 -6.16 32.21 7.82
CA PRO A 181 -7.45 31.54 7.86
C PRO A 181 -8.63 32.38 7.38
N SER A 182 -8.54 33.71 7.47
CA SER A 182 -9.57 34.64 7.02
C SER A 182 -9.39 35.09 5.57
N GLN A 183 -8.28 34.72 4.91
CA GLN A 183 -8.01 35.12 3.53
C GLN A 183 -8.65 34.13 2.57
N ALA A 184 -9.55 34.63 1.71
CA ALA A 184 -10.03 33.88 0.56
C ALA A 184 -9.10 34.12 -0.63
N SER A 185 -8.40 33.09 -1.06
CA SER A 185 -7.43 33.16 -2.17
C SER A 185 -8.11 33.32 -3.54
N GLY A 186 -9.40 33.01 -3.63
CA GLY A 186 -10.15 32.98 -4.89
C GLY A 186 -9.83 31.76 -5.74
N THR A 187 -10.30 31.81 -6.99
CA THR A 187 -10.09 30.73 -7.96
C THR A 187 -8.60 30.54 -8.25
N SER A 188 -8.22 29.27 -8.39
CA SER A 188 -6.91 28.80 -8.82
C SER A 188 -7.07 27.82 -9.97
N TYR A 189 -5.98 27.59 -10.67
CA TYR A 189 -5.85 26.50 -11.64
C TYR A 189 -4.91 25.39 -11.14
N PHE A 190 -4.39 25.56 -9.91
CA PHE A 190 -3.43 24.66 -9.31
C PHE A 190 -4.04 23.94 -8.13
N GLY A 191 -3.97 22.60 -8.17
CA GLY A 191 -4.18 21.78 -7.00
C GLY A 191 -2.91 21.82 -6.17
N GLU A 192 -3.05 22.20 -4.90
CA GLU A 192 -1.96 22.36 -3.95
C GLU A 192 -2.32 21.82 -2.57
N VAL A 193 -1.37 21.11 -1.97
CA VAL A 193 -1.38 20.74 -0.56
C VAL A 193 0.00 20.95 0.04
N SER A 194 0.02 21.35 1.31
CA SER A 194 1.23 21.37 2.12
C SER A 194 0.94 20.90 3.56
N PRO A 195 1.96 20.49 4.33
CA PRO A 195 1.80 19.90 5.65
C PRO A 195 1.05 20.78 6.64
N SER A 196 0.55 20.15 7.71
CA SER A 196 -0.30 20.75 8.76
C SER A 196 0.09 22.18 9.12
N GLY A 197 -0.85 23.11 8.90
CA GLY A 197 -0.63 24.56 9.00
C GLY A 197 -0.49 25.27 7.64
N GLY A 198 -0.45 24.53 6.54
CA GLY A 198 -0.33 25.06 5.19
C GLY A 198 -1.64 25.05 4.38
N ILE A 199 -1.49 24.73 3.10
CA ILE A 199 -2.49 24.87 2.04
C ILE A 199 -3.23 23.53 1.87
N SER A 200 -4.53 23.61 1.61
CA SER A 200 -5.36 22.52 1.08
C SER A 200 -6.15 23.02 -0.12
N SER A 201 -6.58 22.12 -1.00
CA SER A 201 -7.36 22.49 -2.19
C SER A 201 -8.79 21.99 -2.10
N ILE A 202 -9.74 22.86 -2.44
CA ILE A 202 -11.15 22.52 -2.61
C ILE A 202 -11.52 22.57 -4.08
N TYR A 203 -12.29 21.58 -4.51
CA TYR A 203 -12.75 21.36 -5.89
C TYR A 203 -14.28 21.29 -5.89
N ASN A 204 -14.95 22.08 -6.72
CA ASN A 204 -16.37 21.90 -6.99
C ASN A 204 -16.58 21.22 -8.34
N PHE A 205 -17.51 20.29 -8.39
CA PHE A 205 -17.98 19.66 -9.61
C PHE A 205 -19.46 19.92 -9.77
N ASP A 206 -19.86 20.42 -10.94
CA ASP A 206 -21.26 20.53 -11.32
C ASP A 206 -21.66 19.23 -12.01
N ILE A 207 -22.55 18.45 -11.39
CA ILE A 207 -22.97 17.16 -11.95
C ILE A 207 -24.24 17.36 -12.77
N PRO A 208 -24.23 17.09 -14.09
CA PRO A 208 -25.39 17.26 -14.95
C PRO A 208 -26.63 16.49 -14.46
N ALA A 209 -27.81 17.07 -14.62
CA ALA A 209 -29.08 16.41 -14.29
C ALA A 209 -29.32 15.12 -15.09
N ALA A 210 -28.72 15.02 -16.30
CA ALA A 210 -28.78 13.84 -17.15
C ALA A 210 -28.03 12.61 -16.57
N ASP A 211 -27.25 12.81 -15.51
CA ASP A 211 -26.52 11.73 -14.83
C ASP A 211 -27.33 11.12 -13.68
N ALA A 212 -28.61 11.46 -13.56
CA ALA A 212 -29.51 10.86 -12.58
C ALA A 212 -29.58 9.33 -12.77
N GLY A 213 -29.38 8.60 -11.67
CA GLY A 213 -29.37 7.13 -11.68
C GLY A 213 -28.06 6.50 -12.12
N LYS A 214 -27.04 7.29 -12.48
CA LYS A 214 -25.68 6.81 -12.72
C LYS A 214 -24.88 6.75 -11.42
N THR A 215 -23.78 6.02 -11.49
CA THR A 215 -22.66 6.00 -10.56
C THR A 215 -21.61 7.00 -11.02
N CYS A 216 -21.00 7.66 -10.06
CA CYS A 216 -19.90 8.58 -10.23
C CYS A 216 -18.70 8.05 -9.45
N SER A 217 -17.50 8.17 -10.02
CA SER A 217 -16.25 7.82 -9.35
C SER A 217 -15.37 9.07 -9.23
N LEU A 218 -14.94 9.41 -8.01
CA LEU A 218 -13.90 10.41 -7.80
C LEU A 218 -12.54 9.77 -8.07
N ILE A 219 -11.76 10.38 -8.96
CA ILE A 219 -10.46 9.86 -9.36
C ILE A 219 -9.40 10.97 -9.34
N PHE A 220 -8.16 10.58 -9.05
CA PHE A 220 -6.99 11.46 -9.17
C PHE A 220 -6.01 10.87 -10.18
N LEU A 221 -5.70 11.63 -11.23
CA LEU A 221 -4.78 11.24 -12.28
C LEU A 221 -3.43 11.89 -12.03
N PHE A 222 -2.37 11.09 -12.01
CA PHE A 222 -1.02 11.58 -11.69
C PHE A 222 0.03 10.98 -12.62
N PRO A 223 0.15 11.48 -13.86
CA PRO A 223 1.12 11.01 -14.82
C PRO A 223 2.55 11.34 -14.39
N ARG A 224 3.53 10.71 -15.04
CA ARG A 224 4.94 11.11 -14.87
C ARG A 224 5.18 12.47 -15.53
N GLN A 225 6.19 13.19 -15.03
CA GLN A 225 6.53 14.53 -15.50
C GLN A 225 6.87 14.56 -17.01
N ASP A 226 7.43 13.47 -17.56
CA ASP A 226 7.77 13.30 -18.98
C ASP A 226 6.54 13.05 -19.88
N GLN A 227 5.38 12.75 -19.30
CA GLN A 227 4.13 12.54 -20.02
C GLN A 227 3.30 13.83 -20.13
N LEU A 228 3.64 14.87 -19.35
CA LEU A 228 2.94 16.15 -19.34
C LEU A 228 3.46 17.08 -20.44
N THR A 229 2.56 17.76 -21.15
CA THR A 229 2.91 18.71 -22.22
C THR A 229 2.60 20.15 -21.82
N THR A 230 1.42 20.40 -21.28
CA THR A 230 0.90 21.74 -20.93
C THR A 230 0.79 21.95 -19.42
N SER A 231 1.19 20.94 -18.64
CA SER A 231 1.16 20.96 -17.18
C SER A 231 2.51 20.52 -16.60
N SER A 232 2.67 20.71 -15.30
CA SER A 232 3.79 20.22 -14.51
C SER A 232 3.36 20.03 -13.06
N PHE A 233 4.17 19.30 -12.29
CA PHE A 233 3.97 19.21 -10.86
C PHE A 233 5.29 19.32 -10.09
N THR A 234 5.16 19.67 -8.82
CA THR A 234 6.20 19.49 -7.80
C THR A 234 5.65 18.59 -6.72
N LEU A 235 6.40 17.55 -6.36
CA LEU A 235 6.08 16.63 -5.26
C LEU A 235 7.30 16.48 -4.36
N SER A 236 7.12 16.62 -3.06
CA SER A 236 8.10 16.25 -2.04
C SER A 236 7.41 15.71 -0.78
N GLY A 237 8.20 15.09 0.10
CA GLY A 237 7.70 14.38 1.28
C GLY A 237 7.22 12.97 0.96
N ASN A 238 6.35 12.43 1.82
CA ASN A 238 5.88 11.05 1.75
C ASN A 238 4.82 10.77 0.65
N GLY A 239 4.30 11.81 -0.02
CA GLY A 239 3.26 11.70 -1.06
C GLY A 239 1.86 11.36 -0.57
N ALA A 240 1.64 11.22 0.74
CA ALA A 240 0.33 10.91 1.30
C ALA A 240 -0.61 12.13 1.33
N VAL A 241 -1.80 11.97 0.76
CA VAL A 241 -2.89 12.95 0.80
C VAL A 241 -4.18 12.29 1.25
N SER A 242 -5.09 13.06 1.82
CA SER A 242 -6.46 12.62 2.11
C SER A 242 -7.46 13.34 1.23
N PHE A 243 -8.54 12.64 0.88
CA PHE A 243 -9.66 13.19 0.13
C PHE A 243 -10.92 13.14 0.97
N ALA A 244 -11.78 14.15 0.84
CA ALA A 244 -13.06 14.19 1.54
C ALA A 244 -14.11 14.93 0.73
N GLN A 245 -15.36 14.45 0.76
CA GLN A 245 -16.53 15.24 0.39
C GLN A 245 -16.87 16.22 1.52
N LEU A 246 -17.28 17.44 1.16
CA LEU A 246 -17.63 18.48 2.10
C LEU A 246 -19.15 18.60 2.30
N THR A 247 -19.56 19.11 3.47
CA THR A 247 -20.98 19.28 3.86
C THR A 247 -21.71 20.40 3.12
N GLY A 248 -20.98 21.22 2.37
CA GLY A 248 -21.50 22.36 1.65
C GLY A 248 -20.62 22.73 0.47
N ILE A 249 -21.07 23.74 -0.28
CA ILE A 249 -20.43 24.15 -1.54
C ILE A 249 -19.49 25.31 -1.29
N ALA A 250 -18.25 25.17 -1.74
CA ALA A 250 -17.29 26.27 -1.68
C ALA A 250 -17.60 27.33 -2.76
N THR A 251 -17.22 28.57 -2.50
CA THR A 251 -17.36 29.69 -3.42
C THR A 251 -16.01 30.37 -3.58
N THR A 252 -15.89 31.32 -4.50
CA THR A 252 -14.66 32.11 -4.67
C THR A 252 -14.28 32.93 -3.44
N SER A 253 -15.20 33.11 -2.48
CA SER A 253 -14.95 33.77 -1.20
C SER A 253 -14.66 32.80 -0.05
N THR A 254 -14.58 31.49 -0.31
CA THR A 254 -14.23 30.51 0.72
C THR A 254 -12.76 30.69 1.14
N SER A 255 -12.57 30.79 2.45
CA SER A 255 -11.28 30.80 3.14
C SER A 255 -11.17 29.54 4.01
N TYR A 256 -10.02 29.31 4.65
CA TYR A 256 -9.88 28.18 5.58
C TYR A 256 -10.89 28.25 6.75
N ALA A 257 -11.12 29.44 7.32
CA ALA A 257 -12.06 29.64 8.41
C ALA A 257 -13.54 29.43 8.02
N THR A 258 -13.86 29.55 6.74
CA THR A 258 -15.23 29.45 6.21
C THR A 258 -15.45 28.22 5.34
N ALA A 259 -14.42 27.37 5.20
CA ALA A 259 -14.50 26.14 4.43
C ALA A 259 -15.58 25.22 5.03
N PRO A 260 -16.45 24.62 4.20
CA PRO A 260 -17.42 23.64 4.70
C PRO A 260 -16.71 22.45 5.36
N GLY A 261 -17.35 21.88 6.38
CA GLY A 261 -16.81 20.74 7.11
C GLY A 261 -16.76 19.46 6.27
N VAL A 262 -16.09 18.42 6.77
CA VAL A 262 -16.06 17.11 6.11
C VAL A 262 -17.40 16.39 6.31
N GLN A 263 -18.04 16.01 5.20
CA GLN A 263 -19.22 15.14 5.20
C GLN A 263 -18.81 13.67 5.18
N THR A 264 -17.86 13.31 4.33
CA THR A 264 -17.37 11.93 4.19
C THR A 264 -15.89 11.96 3.85
N GLY A 265 -15.07 11.30 4.66
CA GLY A 265 -13.66 11.12 4.38
C GLY A 265 -13.43 9.84 3.57
N TYR A 266 -12.57 9.91 2.56
CA TYR A 266 -12.22 8.80 1.67
C TYR A 266 -10.85 8.19 2.00
N GLY A 267 -10.32 8.48 3.18
CA GLY A 267 -9.05 7.94 3.65
C GLY A 267 -7.83 8.60 3.00
N THR A 268 -6.69 7.93 3.16
CA THR A 268 -5.38 8.42 2.72
C THR A 268 -4.92 7.65 1.49
N THR A 269 -4.45 8.37 0.48
CA THR A 269 -3.83 7.83 -0.74
C THR A 269 -2.37 8.29 -0.80
N VAL A 270 -1.45 7.38 -1.10
CA VAL A 270 -0.03 7.71 -1.32
C VAL A 270 0.22 7.89 -2.81
N LEU A 271 0.47 9.13 -3.21
CA LEU A 271 0.64 9.53 -4.60
C LEU A 271 2.09 9.34 -5.07
N ALA A 272 2.22 8.72 -6.24
CA ALA A 272 3.45 8.53 -6.97
C ALA A 272 3.20 8.81 -8.46
N PRO A 273 4.09 9.55 -9.16
CA PRO A 273 3.92 9.83 -10.57
C PRO A 273 3.84 8.56 -11.43
N GLY A 274 3.02 8.60 -12.48
CA GLY A 274 2.76 7.49 -13.40
C GLY A 274 1.56 6.61 -13.04
N ASN A 275 0.67 7.07 -12.14
CA ASN A 275 -0.46 6.29 -11.63
C ASN A 275 -1.80 7.00 -11.81
N SER A 276 -2.87 6.21 -11.74
CA SER A 276 -4.26 6.67 -11.67
C SER A 276 -4.88 6.11 -10.40
N TYR A 277 -5.52 6.96 -9.62
CA TYR A 277 -6.06 6.62 -8.31
C TYR A 277 -7.57 6.71 -8.33
N HIS A 278 -8.23 5.60 -8.06
CA HIS A 278 -9.63 5.59 -7.67
C HIS A 278 -9.74 5.98 -6.20
N ILE A 279 -10.60 6.96 -5.90
CA ILE A 279 -10.77 7.49 -4.54
C ILE A 279 -12.06 6.96 -3.92
N ALA A 280 -13.18 7.06 -4.62
CA ALA A 280 -14.48 6.59 -4.14
C ALA A 280 -15.51 6.46 -5.27
N ASP A 281 -16.48 5.56 -5.07
CA ASP A 281 -17.71 5.48 -5.87
C ASP A 281 -18.90 6.00 -5.07
N PHE A 282 -19.80 6.71 -5.74
CA PHE A 282 -21.03 7.23 -5.15
C PHE A 282 -22.12 7.40 -6.22
N PRO A 283 -23.41 7.37 -5.85
CA PRO A 283 -24.47 7.77 -6.76
C PRO A 283 -24.22 9.20 -7.27
N CYS A 284 -24.33 9.42 -8.58
CA CYS A 284 -24.15 10.76 -9.12
C CYS A 284 -25.17 11.73 -8.50
N PRO A 285 -24.73 12.82 -7.85
CA PRO A 285 -25.61 13.81 -7.26
C PRO A 285 -26.13 14.74 -8.37
N ALA A 286 -26.90 14.17 -9.29
CA ALA A 286 -27.31 14.79 -10.54
C ALA A 286 -28.09 16.08 -10.35
N GLY A 287 -27.75 17.10 -11.14
CA GLY A 287 -28.33 18.43 -11.09
C GLY A 287 -27.83 19.28 -9.93
N THR A 288 -26.76 18.87 -9.25
CA THR A 288 -26.21 19.60 -8.10
C THR A 288 -24.71 19.83 -8.25
N THR A 289 -24.22 20.85 -7.55
CA THR A 289 -22.79 21.03 -7.31
C THR A 289 -22.38 20.22 -6.09
N VAL A 290 -21.19 19.64 -6.10
CA VAL A 290 -20.57 18.99 -4.94
C VAL A 290 -19.14 19.45 -4.75
N SER A 291 -18.70 19.58 -3.49
CA SER A 291 -17.34 20.00 -3.14
C SER A 291 -16.52 18.88 -2.51
N TYR A 292 -15.26 18.77 -2.93
CA TYR A 292 -14.27 17.85 -2.38
C TYR A 292 -13.03 18.61 -1.91
N ARG A 293 -12.38 18.14 -0.85
CA ARG A 293 -11.11 18.66 -0.36
C ARG A 293 -10.01 17.62 -0.53
N MET A 294 -8.84 18.07 -0.96
CA MET A 294 -7.58 17.35 -0.91
C MET A 294 -6.66 18.05 0.10
N GLU A 295 -6.07 17.27 1.01
CA GLU A 295 -5.24 17.76 2.11
C GLU A 295 -4.02 16.86 2.31
N ALA A 296 -2.86 17.43 2.67
CA ALA A 296 -1.65 16.65 2.93
C ALA A 296 -1.80 15.78 4.19
N VAL A 297 -1.18 14.60 4.17
CA VAL A 297 -1.03 13.74 5.36
C VAL A 297 0.46 13.56 5.63
N GLY A 298 0.93 14.07 6.76
CA GLY A 298 2.36 14.10 7.07
C GLY A 298 3.06 15.26 6.36
N ASP A 299 4.19 15.00 5.71
CA ASP A 299 5.10 16.01 5.15
C ASP A 299 4.93 16.24 3.65
N THR A 300 3.81 15.82 3.05
CA THR A 300 3.55 16.00 1.62
C THR A 300 3.43 17.45 1.22
N HIS A 301 4.24 17.86 0.27
CA HIS A 301 4.01 19.03 -0.56
C HIS A 301 3.71 18.58 -1.98
N LEU A 302 2.55 18.93 -2.50
CA LEU A 302 2.18 18.68 -3.89
C LEU A 302 1.59 19.96 -4.46
N ARG A 303 2.07 20.36 -5.63
CA ARG A 303 1.45 21.41 -6.44
C ARG A 303 1.46 20.97 -7.90
N TYR A 304 0.33 21.06 -8.57
CA TYR A 304 0.19 20.72 -9.98
C TYR A 304 -0.83 21.65 -10.66
N PHE A 305 -0.69 21.86 -11.97
CA PHE A 305 -1.72 22.56 -12.76
C PHE A 305 -2.78 21.56 -13.23
N GLN A 306 -4.04 21.75 -12.84
CA GLN A 306 -5.16 20.87 -13.23
C GLN A 306 -5.35 20.97 -14.75
N ASP A 307 -5.12 19.86 -15.46
CA ASP A 307 -5.11 19.86 -16.91
C ASP A 307 -5.51 18.51 -17.49
N TRP A 308 -6.13 18.55 -18.67
CA TRP A 308 -6.56 17.39 -19.44
C TRP A 308 -5.58 17.04 -20.57
N ASN A 309 -4.83 18.01 -21.10
CA ASN A 309 -4.06 17.84 -22.33
C ASN A 309 -2.67 17.18 -22.11
N PRO A 310 -2.19 16.37 -23.07
CA PRO A 310 -2.74 15.10 -23.54
C PRO A 310 -2.69 13.98 -22.47
N SER A 311 -1.92 14.19 -21.40
CA SER A 311 -1.90 13.29 -20.23
C SER A 311 -2.56 14.03 -19.07
N PRO A 312 -3.79 13.67 -18.69
CA PRO A 312 -4.50 14.40 -17.67
C PRO A 312 -3.83 14.28 -16.30
N ILE A 313 -3.80 15.40 -15.57
CA ILE A 313 -3.36 15.47 -14.19
C ILE A 313 -4.40 16.22 -13.35
N GLY A 314 -4.70 15.66 -12.19
CA GLY A 314 -5.57 16.27 -11.18
C GLY A 314 -6.80 15.46 -10.85
N LEU A 315 -7.77 16.13 -10.22
CA LEU A 315 -8.97 15.51 -9.68
C LEU A 315 -10.12 15.58 -10.70
N TYR A 316 -10.79 14.46 -10.94
CA TYR A 316 -11.88 14.32 -11.91
C TYR A 316 -13.00 13.46 -11.32
N ILE A 317 -14.19 13.56 -11.91
CA ILE A 317 -15.28 12.60 -11.68
C ILE A 317 -15.56 11.86 -12.98
N THR A 318 -15.58 10.52 -12.97
CA THR A 318 -16.02 9.71 -14.12
C THR A 318 -17.40 9.12 -13.85
N LYS A 319 -18.11 8.72 -14.92
CA LYS A 319 -19.54 8.37 -14.85
C LYS A 319 -19.86 7.09 -15.59
N CYS A 320 -20.79 6.32 -15.03
CA CYS A 320 -21.30 5.06 -15.52
C CYS A 320 -22.65 4.81 -14.85
#